data_AF-A0A2D8QAH8-F1
#
_entry.id   AF-A0A2D8QAH8-F1
#
_cell.length_a   1.000
_cell.length_b   1.000
_cell.length_c   1.000
_cell.angle_alpha   90.00
_cell.angle_beta   90.00
_cell.angle_gamma   90.00
#
_symmetry.space_group_name_H-M   'P 1'
#
loop_
_entity.id
_entity.type
_entity.pdbx_description
1 polymer ?
#
loop_
_entity_poly.entity_id
_entity_poly.type
_entity_poly.pdbx_seq_one_letter_code
_entity_poly.pdbx_strand_id
1 'polypeptide(L)'
;MAGVQRARMMFLTGREIDAREAEAWGIVMEVTAPDALEERAIAMAEALALASPLAVRWTKQVTGRAFDLDGEALLAAEAEAQADCLTSAYHLEALERFTRKLPPLFPGI
;
A
#
# COMPACT_ATOMS: atom_id res chain seq x y z
N MET A 1 -2.94 4.55 11.67
CA MET A 1 -2.07 5.42 12.48
C MET A 1 -2.69 5.64 13.85
N ALA A 2 -1.87 5.71 14.91
CA ALA A 2 -2.35 5.87 16.30
C ALA A 2 -3.07 7.19 16.61
N GLY A 3 -2.93 8.21 15.78
CA GLY A 3 -3.44 9.56 16.07
C GLY A 3 -2.61 10.30 17.14
N VAL A 4 -2.77 11.63 17.20
CA VAL A 4 -1.91 12.51 17.99
C VAL A 4 -2.04 12.29 19.50
N GLN A 5 -3.23 11.91 19.98
CA GLN A 5 -3.52 11.73 21.41
C GLN A 5 -2.77 10.52 21.98
N ARG A 6 -2.85 9.37 21.29
CA ARG A 6 -2.15 8.14 21.69
C ARG A 6 -0.63 8.29 21.55
N ALA A 7 -0.18 8.96 20.48
CA ALA A 7 1.24 9.28 20.31
C ALA A 7 1.79 10.13 21.47
N ARG A 8 1.08 11.20 21.86
CA ARG A 8 1.46 12.04 23.02
C ARG A 8 1.51 11.24 24.32
N MET A 9 0.55 10.35 24.55
CA MET A 9 0.56 9.50 25.75
C MET A 9 1.83 8.63 25.80
N MET A 10 2.19 7.96 24.70
CA MET A 10 3.41 7.15 24.65
C MET A 10 4.67 8.00 24.89
N PHE A 11 4.80 9.15 24.24
CA PHE A 11 5.98 10.01 24.38
C PHE A 11 6.15 10.61 25.77
N LEU A 12 5.05 10.99 26.43
CA LEU A 12 5.09 11.62 27.74
C LEU A 12 5.25 10.61 28.89
N THR A 13 4.76 9.39 28.71
CA THR A 13 4.75 8.37 29.78
C THR A 13 5.82 7.30 29.61
N GLY A 14 6.35 7.10 28.40
CA GLY A 14 7.22 5.97 28.06
C GLY A 14 6.51 4.62 28.10
N ARG A 15 5.17 4.59 28.17
CA ARG A 15 4.41 3.34 28.24
C ARG A 15 4.61 2.51 26.97
N GLU A 16 5.00 1.25 27.16
CA GLU A 16 5.02 0.24 26.11
C GLU A 16 3.61 -0.29 25.82
N ILE A 17 3.40 -0.72 24.58
CA ILE A 17 2.17 -1.35 24.11
C ILE A 17 2.50 -2.70 23.49
N ASP A 18 1.59 -3.65 23.59
CA ASP A 18 1.73 -4.94 22.92
C ASP A 18 1.31 -4.87 21.43
N ALA A 19 1.55 -5.96 20.70
CA ALA A 19 1.27 -6.05 19.27
C ALA A 19 -0.24 -5.87 18.94
N ARG A 20 -1.13 -6.38 19.79
CA ARG A 20 -2.59 -6.29 19.57
C ARG A 20 -3.10 -4.88 19.80
N GLU A 21 -2.58 -4.20 20.83
CA GLU A 21 -2.87 -2.79 21.06
C GLU A 21 -2.33 -1.93 19.91
N ALA A 22 -1.12 -2.22 19.42
CA ALA A 22 -0.54 -1.55 18.26
C ALA A 22 -1.39 -1.72 16.98
N GLU A 23 -1.93 -2.93 16.74
CA GLU A 23 -2.85 -3.20 15.62
C GLU A 23 -4.17 -2.45 15.77
N ALA A 24 -4.78 -2.48 16.96
CA ALA A 24 -6.01 -1.74 17.25
C ALA A 24 -5.84 -0.22 17.11
N TRP A 25 -4.61 0.28 17.26
CA TRP A 25 -4.27 1.69 17.04
C TRP A 25 -3.86 1.97 15.58
N GLY A 26 -3.72 0.94 14.75
CA GLY A 26 -3.24 1.05 13.38
C GLY A 26 -1.80 1.55 13.29
N ILE A 27 -0.95 1.21 14.26
CA ILE A 27 0.51 1.36 14.19
C ILE A 27 1.09 0.24 13.31
N VAL A 28 0.58 -0.97 13.51
CA VAL A 28 0.80 -2.12 12.63
C VAL A 28 -0.53 -2.47 11.95
N MET A 29 -0.46 -3.18 10.83
CA MET A 29 -1.64 -3.53 10.03
C MET A 29 -2.07 -4.99 10.20
N GLU A 30 -1.22 -5.83 10.77
CA GLU A 30 -1.47 -7.26 10.94
C GLU A 30 -0.60 -7.81 12.09
N VAL A 31 -1.17 -8.70 12.91
CA VAL A 31 -0.46 -9.46 13.95
C VAL A 31 -0.54 -10.95 13.66
N THR A 32 0.61 -11.62 13.56
CA THR A 32 0.71 -13.05 13.30
C THR A 32 1.26 -13.80 14.51
N ALA A 33 1.24 -15.15 14.45
CA ALA A 33 2.11 -15.95 15.29
C ALA A 33 3.59 -15.68 14.93
N PRO A 34 4.54 -15.77 15.88
CA PRO A 34 5.95 -15.46 15.62
C PRO A 34 6.60 -16.30 14.51
N ASP A 35 6.24 -17.58 14.43
CA ASP A 35 6.71 -18.54 13.43
C ASP A 35 6.12 -18.31 12.03
N ALA A 36 4.98 -17.62 11.94
CA ALA A 36 4.32 -17.27 10.67
C ALA A 36 4.72 -15.87 10.13
N LEU A 37 5.45 -15.07 10.92
CA LEU A 37 5.73 -13.66 10.58
C LEU A 37 6.51 -13.52 9.27
N GLU A 38 7.58 -14.29 9.11
CA GLU A 38 8.47 -14.21 7.95
C GLU A 38 7.74 -14.64 6.68
N GLU A 39 7.06 -15.79 6.72
CA GLU A 39 6.26 -16.31 5.61
C GLU A 39 5.21 -15.28 5.17
N ARG A 40 4.49 -14.68 6.12
CA ARG A 40 3.47 -13.68 5.82
C ARG A 40 4.05 -12.42 5.20
N ALA A 41 5.17 -11.93 5.71
CA ALA A 41 5.86 -10.75 5.18
C ALA A 41 6.36 -10.99 3.75
N ILE A 42 6.92 -12.16 3.47
CA ILE A 42 7.35 -12.56 2.12
C ILE A 42 6.15 -12.65 1.18
N ALA A 43 5.06 -13.30 1.58
CA ALA A 43 3.85 -13.39 0.76
C ALA A 43 3.29 -11.99 0.38
N MET A 44 3.37 -11.02 1.30
CA MET A 44 3.04 -9.62 0.99
C MET A 44 4.00 -9.00 -0.02
N ALA A 45 5.30 -9.23 0.13
CA ALA A 45 6.31 -8.71 -0.79
C ALA A 45 6.16 -9.32 -2.19
N GLU A 46 5.87 -10.61 -2.29
CA GLU A 46 5.60 -11.31 -3.54
C GLU A 46 4.36 -10.77 -4.24
N ALA A 47 3.28 -10.52 -3.51
CA ALA A 47 2.09 -9.88 -4.06
C ALA A 47 2.40 -8.49 -4.65
N LEU A 48 3.21 -7.68 -3.97
CA LEU A 48 3.64 -6.38 -4.50
C LEU A 48 4.59 -6.52 -5.71
N ALA A 49 5.43 -7.54 -5.73
CA ALA A 49 6.38 -7.80 -6.82
C ALA A 49 5.69 -8.28 -8.11
N LEU A 50 4.56 -8.98 -7.98
CA LEU A 50 3.76 -9.44 -9.13
C LEU A 50 2.86 -8.34 -9.72
N ALA A 51 2.59 -7.27 -8.96
CA ALA A 51 1.82 -6.12 -9.43
C ALA A 51 2.64 -5.26 -10.41
N SER A 52 1.98 -4.32 -11.10
CA SER A 52 2.66 -3.33 -11.95
C SER A 52 3.67 -2.51 -11.13
N PRO A 53 4.99 -2.57 -11.43
CA PRO A 53 5.99 -1.81 -10.67
C PRO A 53 5.76 -0.29 -10.76
N LEU A 54 5.24 0.18 -11.89
CA LEU A 54 4.88 1.58 -12.10
C LEU A 54 3.70 1.99 -11.22
N ALA A 55 2.63 1.18 -11.19
CA ALA A 55 1.45 1.46 -10.37
C ALA A 55 1.79 1.42 -8.88
N VAL A 56 2.58 0.44 -8.42
CA VAL A 56 3.04 0.36 -7.02
C VAL A 56 3.86 1.59 -6.64
N ARG A 57 4.79 2.02 -7.51
CA ARG A 57 5.58 3.23 -7.31
C ARG A 57 4.70 4.46 -7.18
N TRP A 58 3.81 4.68 -8.15
CA TRP A 58 2.95 5.84 -8.17
C TRP A 58 2.00 5.88 -6.97
N THR A 59 1.37 4.74 -6.65
CA THR A 59 0.53 4.61 -5.46
C THR A 59 1.28 5.06 -4.21
N LYS A 60 2.49 4.50 -3.98
CA LYS A 60 3.31 4.87 -2.81
C LYS A 60 3.67 6.35 -2.77
N GLN A 61 4.01 6.95 -3.92
CA GLN A 61 4.40 8.36 -4.01
C GLN A 61 3.22 9.30 -3.76
N VAL A 62 2.08 9.05 -4.39
CA VAL A 62 0.89 9.89 -4.27
C VAL A 62 0.31 9.79 -2.86
N THR A 63 0.10 8.58 -2.33
CA THR A 63 -0.44 8.42 -0.98
C THR A 63 0.51 8.93 0.09
N GLY A 64 1.83 8.86 -0.16
CA GLY A 64 2.85 9.40 0.74
C GLY A 64 2.79 10.92 0.89
N ARG A 65 2.23 11.63 -0.09
CA ARG A 65 2.07 13.09 -0.08
C ARG A 65 0.67 13.54 0.32
N ALA A 66 -0.25 12.62 0.58
CA ALA A 66 -1.66 12.93 0.83
C ALA A 66 -1.88 13.79 2.10
N PHE A 67 -0.94 13.78 3.04
CA PHE A 67 -1.01 14.62 4.23
C PHE A 67 -0.32 15.99 4.05
N ASP A 68 0.47 16.16 3.00
CA ASP A 68 1.25 17.38 2.73
C ASP A 68 0.58 18.28 1.69
N LEU A 69 -0.29 17.72 0.84
CA LEU A 69 -0.96 18.41 -0.25
C LEU A 69 -2.41 18.74 0.12
N ASP A 70 -2.92 19.83 -0.47
CA ASP A 70 -4.36 20.03 -0.53
C ASP A 70 -5.03 19.07 -1.53
N GLY A 71 -6.36 19.04 -1.50
CA GLY A 71 -7.13 18.11 -2.31
C GLY A 71 -6.96 18.32 -3.82
N GLU A 72 -6.82 19.56 -4.29
CA GLU A 72 -6.66 19.83 -5.73
C GLU A 72 -5.27 19.39 -6.22
N ALA A 73 -4.22 19.69 -5.45
CA ALA A 73 -2.86 19.25 -5.75
C ALA A 73 -2.72 17.73 -5.70
N LEU A 74 -3.41 17.07 -4.76
CA LEU A 74 -3.42 15.61 -4.67
C LEU A 74 -4.13 14.98 -5.89
N LEU A 75 -5.30 15.50 -6.27
CA LEU A 75 -6.04 15.05 -7.46
C LEU A 75 -5.24 15.26 -8.75
N ALA A 76 -4.52 16.37 -8.87
CA ALA A 76 -3.64 16.61 -10.02
C ALA A 76 -2.52 15.57 -10.10
N ALA A 77 -1.86 15.26 -8.96
CA ALA A 77 -0.83 14.24 -8.90
C ALA A 77 -1.38 12.83 -9.21
N GLU A 78 -2.60 12.53 -8.78
CA GLU A 78 -3.31 11.29 -9.13
C GLU A 78 -3.57 11.19 -10.64
N ALA A 79 -4.05 12.27 -11.26
CA ALA A 79 -4.34 12.29 -12.69
C ALA A 79 -3.07 12.05 -13.55
N GLU A 80 -1.95 12.67 -13.18
CA GLU A 80 -0.65 12.43 -13.83
C GLU A 80 -0.21 10.96 -13.69
N ALA A 81 -0.25 10.43 -12.47
CA ALA A 81 0.10 9.04 -12.19
C ALA A 81 -0.79 8.04 -12.97
N GLN A 82 -2.09 8.33 -13.08
CA GLN A 82 -3.04 7.53 -13.86
C GLN A 82 -2.72 7.57 -15.35
N ALA A 83 -2.43 8.75 -15.91
CA ALA A 83 -2.06 8.88 -17.32
C ALA A 83 -0.82 8.03 -17.68
N ASP A 84 0.19 8.03 -16.81
CA ASP A 84 1.38 7.19 -16.96
C ASP A 84 1.04 5.69 -16.86
N CYS A 85 0.22 5.30 -15.89
CA CYS A 85 -0.18 3.91 -15.72
C CYS A 85 -0.99 3.39 -16.91
N LEU A 86 -1.95 4.17 -17.41
CA LEU A 86 -2.84 3.80 -18.52
C LEU A 86 -2.10 3.67 -19.85
N THR A 87 -1.00 4.39 -20.04
CA THR A 87 -0.18 4.30 -21.26
C THR A 87 0.97 3.29 -21.14
N SER A 88 1.16 2.67 -19.97
CA SER A 88 2.24 1.71 -19.73
C SER A 88 2.06 0.38 -20.47
N ALA A 89 3.17 -0.25 -20.84
CA ALA A 89 3.17 -1.57 -21.46
C ALA A 89 2.43 -2.62 -20.61
N TYR A 90 2.59 -2.56 -19.28
CA TYR A 90 1.88 -3.45 -18.36
C TYR A 90 0.37 -3.32 -18.49
N HIS A 91 -0.15 -2.08 -18.53
CA HIS A 91 -1.59 -1.85 -18.64
C HIS A 91 -2.13 -2.32 -20.00
N LEU A 92 -1.41 -2.04 -21.09
CA LEU A 92 -1.80 -2.48 -22.42
C LEU A 92 -1.84 -4.01 -22.54
N GLU A 93 -0.83 -4.71 -22.00
CA GLU A 93 -0.82 -6.17 -21.98
C GLU A 93 -1.92 -6.75 -21.08
N ALA A 94 -2.16 -6.14 -19.91
CA ALA A 94 -3.25 -6.55 -19.02
C ALA A 94 -4.62 -6.43 -19.71
N LEU A 95 -4.85 -5.33 -20.45
CA LEU A 95 -6.07 -5.12 -21.24
C LEU A 95 -6.21 -6.14 -22.38
N GLU A 96 -5.12 -6.44 -23.08
CA GLU A 96 -5.10 -7.44 -24.14
C GLU A 96 -5.43 -8.84 -23.61
N ARG A 97 -4.79 -9.25 -22.51
CA ARG A 97 -5.05 -10.55 -21.86
C ARG A 97 -6.49 -10.64 -21.38
N PHE A 98 -7.02 -9.59 -20.75
CA PHE A 98 -8.41 -9.53 -20.33
C PHE A 98 -9.37 -9.70 -21.52
N THR A 99 -9.16 -8.94 -22.59
CA THR A 99 -10.00 -9.00 -23.80
C THR A 99 -9.96 -10.38 -24.46
N ARG A 100 -8.81 -11.04 -24.45
CA ARG A 100 -8.59 -12.38 -25.02
C ARG A 100 -8.90 -13.53 -24.05
N LYS A 101 -9.36 -13.24 -22.82
CA LYS A 101 -9.61 -14.24 -21.76
C LYS A 101 -8.38 -15.11 -21.46
N LEU A 102 -7.20 -14.51 -21.52
CA LEU A 102 -5.94 -15.14 -21.12
C LEU A 102 -5.71 -14.93 -19.61
N PRO A 103 -4.84 -15.74 -18.98
CA PRO A 103 -4.48 -15.54 -17.57
C PRO A 103 -3.96 -14.12 -17.31
N PRO A 104 -4.40 -13.46 -16.22
CA PRO A 104 -3.98 -12.09 -15.90
C PRO A 104 -2.49 -12.02 -15.59
N LEU A 105 -1.88 -10.85 -15.81
CA LEU A 105 -0.48 -10.61 -15.43
C LEU A 105 -0.26 -10.65 -13.93
N PHE A 106 -1.23 -10.12 -13.19
CA PHE A 106 -1.26 -10.20 -11.73
C PHE A 106 -2.24 -11.29 -11.31
N PRO A 107 -1.79 -12.41 -10.72
CA PRO A 107 -2.67 -13.45 -10.22
C PRO A 107 -3.43 -12.96 -8.97
N GLY A 108 -4.75 -13.22 -8.91
CA GLY A 108 -5.60 -12.82 -7.78
C GLY A 108 -6.69 -11.79 -8.11
N ILE A 109 -6.84 -11.42 -9.38
CA ILE A 109 -8.00 -10.72 -9.96
C ILE A 109 -8.76 -11.65 -10.89
#